data_AF-A0A0B1S7J4-F1
#
_entry.id   AF-A0A0B1S7J4-F1
#
_cell.length_a   1.000
_cell.length_b   1.000
_cell.length_c   1.000
_cell.angle_alpha   90.00
_cell.angle_beta   90.00
_cell.angle_gamma   90.00
#
_symmetry.space_group_name_H-M   'P 1'
#
loop_
_entity.id
_entity.type
_entity.pdbx_description
1 polymer ?
#
loop_
_entity_poly.entity_id
_entity_poly.type
_entity_poly.pdbx_seq_one_letter_code
_entity_poly.pdbx_strand_id
1 'polypeptide(L)'
;MLGQQELQFFFRLPDVVDQDRQWRSALSSFKETFSDNNVPLSEFNKVTDAFLAAMQKNAGGVTPEQKKEWEELLAKAYADMKTWGWY
;
A
#
# COMPACT_ATOMS: atom_id res chain seq x y z
N MET A 1 10.83 16.18 1.28
CA MET A 1 9.35 16.07 1.28
C MET A 1 8.82 14.90 0.42
N LEU A 2 9.66 13.91 0.04
CA LEU A 2 9.21 12.76 -0.78
C LEU A 2 8.42 11.72 0.03
N GLY A 3 8.95 11.26 1.18
CA GLY A 3 8.28 10.23 2.00
C GLY A 3 6.91 10.60 2.59
N GLN A 4 6.57 11.90 2.66
CA GLN A 4 5.25 12.35 3.14
C GLN A 4 4.16 12.19 2.06
N GLN A 5 4.53 12.29 0.78
CA GLN A 5 3.63 12.09 -0.37
C GLN A 5 3.35 10.61 -0.65
N GLU A 6 4.17 9.70 -0.11
CA GLU A 6 4.00 8.26 -0.33
C GLU A 6 3.03 7.64 0.69
N LEU A 7 3.02 8.14 1.93
CA LEU A 7 2.12 7.67 2.99
C LEU A 7 0.64 7.91 2.65
N GLN A 8 0.30 9.03 2.01
CA GLN A 8 -1.07 9.31 1.55
C GLN A 8 -1.59 8.28 0.54
N PHE A 9 -0.72 7.57 -0.19
CA PHE A 9 -1.17 6.53 -1.11
C PHE A 9 -1.76 5.34 -0.36
N PHE A 10 -1.19 4.98 0.80
CA PHE A 10 -1.73 3.91 1.66
C PHE A 10 -3.11 4.27 2.18
N PHE A 11 -3.31 5.51 2.63
CA PHE A 11 -4.59 5.95 3.17
C PHE A 11 -5.71 6.06 2.13
N ARG A 12 -5.37 6.12 0.84
CA ARG A 12 -6.36 6.09 -0.24
C ARG A 12 -6.90 4.68 -0.52
N LEU A 13 -6.13 3.63 -0.21
CA LEU A 13 -6.46 2.25 -0.60
C LEU A 13 -7.82 1.77 -0.05
N PRO A 14 -8.17 1.99 1.24
CA PRO A 14 -9.46 1.53 1.76
C PRO A 14 -10.66 2.15 1.04
N ASP A 15 -10.57 3.42 0.63
CA ASP A 15 -11.69 4.15 0.02
C ASP A 15 -12.00 3.69 -1.42
N VAL A 16 -11.02 3.08 -2.10
CA VAL A 16 -11.10 2.78 -3.53
C VAL A 16 -10.99 1.29 -3.84
N VAL A 17 -10.89 0.42 -2.83
CA VAL A 17 -10.70 -1.04 -3.00
C VAL A 17 -11.81 -1.70 -3.82
N ASP A 18 -13.04 -1.22 -3.69
CA ASP A 18 -14.22 -1.74 -4.43
C ASP A 18 -14.45 -1.03 -5.77
N GLN A 19 -13.56 -0.11 -6.15
CA GLN A 19 -13.71 0.74 -7.33
C GLN A 19 -12.61 0.43 -8.35
N ASP A 20 -12.75 -0.64 -9.15
CA ASP A 20 -11.72 -1.16 -10.09
C ASP A 20 -10.83 -0.10 -10.76
N ARG A 21 -11.44 0.91 -11.39
CA ARG A 21 -10.70 1.98 -12.08
C ARG A 21 -9.86 2.81 -11.10
N GLN A 22 -10.43 3.18 -9.97
CA GLN A 22 -9.76 3.98 -8.95
C GLN A 22 -8.73 3.15 -8.17
N TRP A 23 -9.01 1.87 -7.92
CA TRP A 23 -8.10 0.90 -7.35
C TRP A 23 -6.81 0.79 -8.17
N ARG A 24 -6.96 0.51 -9.47
CA ARG A 24 -5.83 0.43 -10.39
C ARG A 24 -5.06 1.75 -10.47
N SER A 25 -5.75 2.89 -10.42
CA SER A 25 -5.13 4.21 -10.39
C SER A 25 -4.40 4.51 -9.07
N ALA A 26 -4.88 4.01 -7.93
CA ALA A 26 -4.20 4.17 -6.65
C ALA A 26 -2.93 3.30 -6.61
N LEU A 27 -3.02 2.07 -7.12
CA LEU A 27 -1.87 1.17 -7.21
C LEU A 27 -0.83 1.64 -8.23
N SER A 28 -1.22 2.36 -9.29
CA SER A 28 -0.24 2.91 -10.24
C SER A 28 0.65 3.96 -9.59
N SER A 29 0.16 4.73 -8.61
CA SER A 29 1.00 5.67 -7.85
C SER A 29 2.13 4.96 -7.11
N PHE A 30 1.86 3.78 -6.52
CA PHE A 30 2.91 2.95 -5.93
C PHE A 30 3.92 2.45 -6.97
N LYS A 31 3.43 1.99 -8.13
CA LYS A 31 4.30 1.58 -9.24
C LYS A 31 5.24 2.68 -9.68
N GLU A 32 4.73 3.89 -9.88
CA GLU A 32 5.51 5.06 -10.28
C GLU A 32 6.56 5.39 -9.21
N THR A 33 6.15 5.50 -7.95
CA THR A 33 7.07 5.78 -6.83
C THR A 33 8.17 4.74 -6.67
N PHE A 34 7.83 3.45 -6.78
CA PHE A 34 8.82 2.38 -6.67
C PHE A 34 9.81 2.43 -7.84
N SER A 35 9.31 2.68 -9.06
CA SER A 35 10.13 2.86 -10.26
C SER A 35 11.07 4.06 -10.12
N ASP A 36 10.57 5.21 -9.67
CA ASP A 36 11.34 6.45 -9.51
C ASP A 36 12.47 6.30 -8.47
N ASN A 37 12.24 5.49 -7.44
CA ASN A 37 13.22 5.18 -6.39
C ASN A 37 14.10 3.95 -6.71
N ASN A 38 14.00 3.36 -7.91
CA ASN A 38 14.69 2.11 -8.30
C ASN A 38 14.44 0.93 -7.34
N VAL A 39 13.25 0.88 -6.73
CA VAL A 39 12.82 -0.21 -5.85
C VAL A 39 11.95 -1.18 -6.66
N PRO A 40 12.27 -2.49 -6.66
CA PRO A 40 11.42 -3.47 -7.32
C PRO A 40 10.03 -3.53 -6.68
N LEU A 41 8.96 -3.54 -7.49
CA LEU A 41 7.59 -3.68 -7.00
C LEU A 41 7.34 -5.00 -6.24
N SER A 42 8.15 -6.04 -6.47
CA SER A 42 8.15 -7.26 -5.67
C SER A 42 8.42 -7.02 -4.18
N GLU A 43 9.05 -5.89 -3.84
CA GLU A 43 9.34 -5.47 -2.47
C GLU A 43 8.14 -4.79 -1.79
N PHE A 44 7.03 -4.55 -2.50
CA PHE A 44 5.85 -3.89 -1.95
C PHE A 44 5.33 -4.55 -0.67
N ASN A 45 5.30 -5.89 -0.62
CA ASN A 45 4.84 -6.62 0.57
C ASN A 45 5.75 -6.39 1.80
N LYS A 46 7.02 -6.01 1.61
CA LYS A 46 7.93 -5.71 2.73
C LYS A 46 7.63 -4.37 3.40
N VAL A 47 6.90 -3.48 2.72
CA VAL A 47 6.54 -2.15 3.27
C VAL A 47 5.39 -2.26 4.26
N THR A 48 4.59 -3.34 4.19
CA THR A 48 3.45 -3.61 5.09
C THR A 48 3.82 -3.54 6.56
N ASP A 49 4.90 -4.23 6.97
CA ASP A 49 5.32 -4.27 8.37
C ASP A 49 5.77 -2.90 8.88
N ALA A 50 6.53 -2.16 8.07
CA ALA A 50 6.99 -0.82 8.40
C ALA A 50 5.82 0.18 8.50
N PHE A 51 4.84 0.07 7.61
CA PHE A 51 3.63 0.88 7.63
C PHE A 51 2.79 0.61 8.89
N LEU A 52 2.54 -0.66 9.22
CA LEU A 52 1.82 -1.06 10.42
C LEU A 52 2.52 -0.62 11.71
N ALA A 53 3.85 -0.74 11.76
CA ALA A 53 4.65 -0.26 12.89
C ALA A 53 4.55 1.27 13.05
N ALA A 54 4.56 2.01 11.93
CA ALA A 54 4.40 3.46 11.93
C ALA A 54 2.99 3.88 12.39
N MET A 55 1.95 3.17 11.95
CA MET A 55 0.57 3.36 12.40
C MET A 55 0.44 3.08 13.90
N GLN A 56 1.01 1.98 14.38
CA GLN A 56 0.97 1.63 15.80
C GLN A 56 1.64 2.69 16.69
N LYS A 57 2.74 3.28 16.22
CA LYS A 57 3.49 4.30 16.96
C LYS A 57 2.84 5.69 16.93
N ASN A 58 2.26 6.09 15.80
CA ASN A 58 1.86 7.48 15.55
C ASN A 58 0.34 7.71 15.49
N ALA A 59 -0.47 6.69 15.21
CA ALA A 59 -1.92 6.81 15.07
C ALA A 59 -2.71 6.45 16.35
N GLY A 60 -2.04 6.33 17.50
CA GLY A 60 -2.67 5.96 18.77
C GLY A 60 -2.86 4.45 18.97
N GLY A 61 -2.27 3.63 18.09
CA GLY A 61 -2.35 2.17 18.11
C GLY A 61 -3.07 1.61 16.88
N VAL A 62 -2.82 0.34 16.60
CA VAL A 62 -3.57 -0.46 15.62
C VAL A 62 -4.13 -1.64 16.38
N THR A 63 -5.46 -1.76 16.44
CA THR A 63 -6.10 -2.94 17.05
C THR A 63 -5.74 -4.20 16.26
N PRO A 64 -5.77 -5.40 16.88
CA PRO A 64 -5.54 -6.65 16.15
C PRO A 64 -6.43 -6.80 14.91
N GLU A 65 -7.67 -6.33 15.00
CA GLU A 65 -8.64 -6.34 13.90
C GLU A 65 -8.21 -5.42 12.76
N GLN A 66 -7.88 -4.16 13.06
CA GLN A 66 -7.39 -3.21 12.04
C GLN A 66 -6.09 -3.70 11.40
N LYS A 67 -5.19 -4.32 12.18
CA LYS A 67 -3.96 -4.89 11.66
C LYS A 67 -4.27 -5.94 10.59
N LYS A 68 -5.19 -6.85 10.90
CA LYS A 68 -5.62 -7.90 9.97
C LYS A 68 -6.26 -7.32 8.70
N GLU A 69 -7.12 -6.31 8.83
CA GLU A 69 -7.74 -5.63 7.69
C GLU A 69 -6.70 -4.99 6.75
N TRP A 70 -5.69 -4.33 7.32
CA TRP A 70 -4.60 -3.76 6.54
C TRP A 70 -3.72 -4.81 5.86
N GLU A 71 -3.42 -5.92 6.55
CA GLU A 71 -2.68 -7.05 5.97
C GLU A 71 -3.44 -7.66 4.78
N GLU A 72 -4.76 -7.85 4.92
CA GLU A 72 -5.61 -8.37 3.84
C GLU A 72 -5.68 -7.40 2.65
N LEU A 73 -5.84 -6.09 2.92
CA LEU A 73 -5.88 -5.05 1.90
C LEU A 73 -4.57 -4.97 1.10
N LEU A 74 -3.43 -5.00 1.79
CA LEU A 74 -2.12 -4.92 1.15
C LEU A 74 -1.75 -6.22 0.44
N ALA A 75 -2.18 -7.37 0.95
CA ALA A 75 -2.06 -8.65 0.24
C ALA A 75 -2.88 -8.65 -1.06
N LYS A 76 -4.10 -8.10 -1.05
CA LYS A 76 -4.91 -7.89 -2.25
C LYS A 76 -4.21 -6.95 -3.24
N ALA A 77 -3.69 -5.82 -2.77
CA ALA A 77 -2.93 -4.89 -3.60
C ALA A 77 -1.76 -5.58 -4.31
N TYR A 78 -0.97 -6.35 -3.57
CA TYR A 78 0.13 -7.14 -4.12
C TYR A 78 -0.36 -8.16 -5.16
N ALA A 79 -1.38 -8.94 -4.85
CA ALA A 79 -1.93 -9.94 -5.77
C ALA A 79 -2.47 -9.33 -7.08
N ASP A 80 -3.16 -8.20 -6.99
CA ASP A 80 -3.73 -7.51 -8.15
C ASP A 80 -2.62 -6.91 -9.03
N MET A 81 -1.62 -6.27 -8.44
CA MET A 81 -0.46 -5.75 -9.19
C MET A 81 0.31 -6.87 -9.91
N LYS A 82 0.48 -8.03 -9.27
CA LYS A 82 1.06 -9.22 -9.89
C LYS A 82 0.22 -9.74 -11.05
N THR A 83 -1.11 -9.79 -10.89
CA THR A 83 -2.04 -10.24 -11.93
C THR A 83 -1.99 -9.35 -13.18
N TRP A 84 -1.68 -8.06 -13.02
CA TRP A 84 -1.50 -7.13 -14.13
C TRP A 84 -0.10 -7.14 -14.75
N GLY A 85 0.80 -8.00 -14.28
CA GLY A 85 2.16 -8.13 -14.80
C GLY A 85 3.01 -6.88 -14.57
N TRP A 86 2.78 -6.17 -13.47
CA TRP A 86 3.61 -5.02 -13.11
C TRP A 86 4.97 -5.41 -12.53
N TYR A 87 5.10 -6.67 -12.09
CA TYR A 87 6.32 -7.36 -11.72
C TYR A 87 6.09 -8.87 -11.72
#